data_AF-A0A6N9EJV4-F1
#
_entry.id   AF-A0A6N9EJV4-F1
#
_cell.length_a   1.000
_cell.length_b   1.000
_cell.length_c   1.000
_cell.angle_alpha   90.00
_cell.angle_beta   90.00
_cell.angle_gamma   90.00
#
_symmetry.space_group_name_H-M   'P 1'
#
loop_
_entity.id
_entity.type
_entity.pdbx_description
1 polymer ?
#
loop_
_entity_poly.entity_id
_entity_poly.type
_entity_poly.pdbx_seq_one_letter_code
_entity_poly.pdbx_strand_id
1 'polypeptide(L)'
;MALSQQGAYAVTCARVASLLHISLGAARQWLDRRAAQEGVHGVAQRLEFAQAQLATLQERYGGHGERPPMAQLLDETVANPSPLPEEE
;
A
#
# COMPACT_ATOMS: atom_id res chain seq x y z
N MET A 1 -9.99 14.02 -1.80
CA MET A 1 -9.08 13.44 -0.78
C MET A 1 -9.50 12.05 -0.28
N ALA A 2 -10.79 11.75 -0.04
CA ALA A 2 -11.22 10.45 0.51
C ALA A 2 -11.00 9.23 -0.43
N LEU A 3 -11.19 9.38 -1.75
CA LEU A 3 -10.94 8.31 -2.73
C LEU A 3 -9.47 7.87 -2.76
N SER A 4 -8.55 8.82 -2.64
CA SER A 4 -7.11 8.56 -2.57
C SER A 4 -6.72 7.78 -1.29
N GLN A 5 -7.36 8.08 -0.16
CA GLN A 5 -7.14 7.35 1.09
C GLN A 5 -7.70 5.91 1.03
N GLN A 6 -8.86 5.70 0.42
CA GLN A 6 -9.40 4.35 0.24
C GLN A 6 -8.53 3.48 -0.68
N GLY A 7 -8.03 4.05 -1.78
CA GLY A 7 -7.08 3.37 -2.66
C GLY A 7 -5.79 2.99 -1.94
N ALA A 8 -5.20 3.94 -1.22
CA ALA A 8 -3.99 3.70 -0.42
C ALA A 8 -4.20 2.62 0.65
N TYR A 9 -5.35 2.63 1.33
CA TYR A 9 -5.68 1.63 2.34
C TYR A 9 -5.82 0.22 1.74
N ALA A 10 -6.46 0.10 0.58
CA ALA A 10 -6.58 -1.18 -0.13
C ALA A 10 -5.21 -1.73 -0.56
N VAL A 11 -4.30 -0.88 -1.06
CA VAL A 11 -2.93 -1.27 -1.41
C VAL A 11 -2.17 -1.76 -0.17
N THR A 12 -2.29 -1.06 0.95
CA THR A 12 -1.68 -1.48 2.22
C THR A 12 -2.20 -2.85 2.67
N CYS A 13 -3.53 -3.07 2.60
CA CYS A 13 -4.13 -4.37 2.93
C CYS A 13 -3.56 -5.50 2.04
N ALA A 14 -3.36 -5.26 0.74
CA ALA A 14 -2.81 -6.25 -0.18
C ALA A 14 -1.35 -6.61 0.14
N ARG A 15 -0.54 -5.62 0.55
CA ARG A 15 0.84 -5.84 0.97
C ARG A 15 0.91 -6.64 2.29
N VAL A 16 0.07 -6.29 3.26
CA VAL A 16 -0.06 -7.05 4.52
C VAL A 16 -0.51 -8.48 4.25
N ALA A 17 -1.51 -8.67 3.38
CA ALA A 17 -1.99 -9.99 2.97
C ALA A 17 -0.86 -10.85 2.39
N SER A 18 -0.01 -10.25 1.55
CA SER A 18 1.13 -10.93 0.95
C SER A 18 2.19 -11.32 1.99
N LEU A 19 2.53 -10.42 2.92
CA LEU A 19 3.51 -10.69 3.97
C LEU A 19 3.05 -11.76 4.97
N LEU A 20 1.75 -11.81 5.24
CA LEU A 20 1.17 -12.76 6.19
C LEU A 20 0.66 -14.05 5.51
N HIS A 21 0.75 -14.16 4.18
CA HIS A 21 0.19 -15.26 3.39
C HIS A 21 -1.29 -15.55 3.68
N ILE A 22 -2.10 -14.49 3.79
CA ILE A 22 -3.55 -14.56 4.04
C ILE A 22 -4.35 -13.88 2.93
N SER A 23 -5.68 -14.06 2.92
CA SER A 23 -6.55 -13.36 1.97
C SER A 23 -6.64 -11.86 2.26
N LEU A 24 -6.97 -11.06 1.24
CA LEU A 24 -7.14 -9.60 1.36
C LEU A 24 -8.21 -9.23 2.41
N GLY A 25 -9.32 -9.96 2.44
CA GLY A 25 -10.38 -9.77 3.44
C GLY A 25 -9.92 -10.06 4.86
N ALA A 26 -9.10 -11.11 5.04
CA ALA A 26 -8.51 -11.44 6.34
C ALA A 26 -7.51 -10.37 6.79
N ALA A 27 -6.67 -9.85 5.89
CA ALA A 27 -5.73 -8.76 6.20
C ALA A 27 -6.46 -7.47 6.61
N ARG A 28 -7.53 -7.12 5.90
CA ARG A 28 -8.37 -5.97 6.25
C ARG A 28 -9.00 -6.14 7.63
N GLN A 29 -9.61 -7.30 7.89
CA GLN A 29 -10.24 -7.57 9.19
C GLN A 29 -9.22 -7.59 10.33
N TRP A 30 -8.01 -8.11 10.08
CA TRP A 30 -6.91 -8.08 11.04
C TRP A 30 -6.50 -6.64 11.37
N LEU A 31 -6.33 -5.78 10.36
CA LEU A 31 -6.03 -4.36 10.53
C LEU A 31 -7.16 -3.62 11.28
N ASP A 32 -8.42 -3.86 10.93
CA ASP A 32 -9.56 -3.23 11.59
C ASP A 32 -9.67 -3.64 13.07
N ARG A 33 -9.41 -4.92 13.41
CA ARG A 33 -9.38 -5.39 14.80
C ARG A 33 -8.24 -4.75 15.59
N ARG A 34 -7.04 -4.70 15.00
CA ARG A 34 -5.87 -4.04 15.60
C ARG A 34 -6.11 -2.55 15.82
N ALA A 35 -6.68 -1.85 14.84
CA ALA A 35 -7.01 -0.44 14.95
C ALA A 35 -8.04 -0.19 16.07
N ALA A 36 -9.06 -1.04 16.18
CA ALA A 36 -10.06 -0.94 17.24
C ALA A 36 -9.47 -1.17 18.65
N GLN A 37 -8.51 -2.09 18.79
CA GLN A 37 -7.80 -2.33 20.06
C GLN A 37 -6.97 -1.11 20.51
N GLU A 38 -6.44 -0.36 19.55
CA GLU A 38 -5.65 0.85 19.78
C GLU A 38 -6.51 2.13 19.85
N GLY A 39 -7.84 2.00 19.81
CA GLY A 39 -8.77 3.16 19.84
C GLY A 39 -8.75 4.02 18.58
N VAL A 40 -8.29 3.48 17.44
CA VAL A 40 -8.19 4.20 16.17
C VAL A 40 -9.51 4.11 15.40
N HIS A 41 -10.26 5.21 15.37
CA HIS A 41 -11.60 5.25 14.76
C HIS A 41 -11.66 6.09 13.47
N GLY A 42 -10.80 7.09 13.29
CA GLY A 42 -10.80 7.99 12.13
C GLY A 42 -10.30 7.34 10.84
N VAL A 43 -10.90 7.70 9.70
CA VAL A 43 -10.54 7.13 8.38
C VAL A 43 -9.08 7.39 8.01
N ALA A 44 -8.60 8.63 8.21
CA ALA A 44 -7.20 8.98 7.98
C ALA A 44 -6.26 8.24 8.95
N GLN A 45 -6.61 8.20 10.23
CA GLN A 45 -5.83 7.52 11.26
C GLN A 45 -5.72 6.03 11.02
N ARG A 46 -6.77 5.38 10.47
CA ARG A 46 -6.71 3.96 10.08
C ARG A 46 -5.72 3.69 8.95
N LEU A 47 -5.58 4.62 8.01
CA LEU A 47 -4.58 4.50 6.95
C LEU A 47 -3.16 4.62 7.51
N GLU A 48 -2.91 5.63 8.34
CA GLU A 48 -1.62 5.82 9.01
C GLU A 48 -1.27 4.60 9.88
N PHE A 49 -2.25 4.11 10.65
CA PHE A 49 -2.10 2.89 11.45
C PHE A 49 -1.76 1.67 10.61
N ALA A 50 -2.48 1.45 9.50
CA ALA A 50 -2.22 0.33 8.61
C ALA A 50 -0.83 0.41 7.95
N GLN A 51 -0.38 1.61 7.59
CA GLN A 51 0.98 1.83 7.06
C GLN A 51 2.05 1.53 8.12
N ALA A 52 1.83 1.94 9.37
CA ALA A 52 2.74 1.61 10.47
C ALA A 52 2.82 0.09 10.72
N GLN A 53 1.68 -0.61 10.73
CA GLN A 53 1.67 -2.07 10.85
C GLN A 53 2.38 -2.74 9.67
N LEU A 54 2.20 -2.23 8.45
CA LEU A 54 2.92 -2.73 7.29
C LEU A 54 4.44 -2.57 7.45
N ALA A 55 4.92 -1.42 7.90
CA ALA A 55 6.35 -1.21 8.15
C ALA A 55 6.91 -2.22 9.16
N THR A 56 6.23 -2.40 10.30
CA THR A 56 6.63 -3.40 11.31
C THR A 56 6.64 -4.83 10.75
N LEU A 57 5.66 -5.18 9.91
CA LEU A 57 5.63 -6.49 9.25
C LEU A 57 6.74 -6.63 8.22
N GLN A 58 7.09 -5.57 7.50
CA GLN A 58 8.21 -5.57 6.55
C GLN A 58 9.55 -5.71 7.27
N GLU A 59 9.73 -5.09 8.44
CA GLU A 59 10.94 -5.29 9.24
C GLU A 59 11.02 -6.73 9.77
N ARG A 60 9.90 -7.28 10.21
CA ARG A 60 9.83 -8.63 10.81
C ARG A 60 9.93 -9.76 9.81
N TYR A 61 9.31 -9.61 8.63
CA TYR A 61 9.15 -10.66 7.63
C TYR A 61 9.82 -10.33 6.29
N GLY A 62 10.13 -9.06 6.02
CA GLY A 62 10.77 -8.60 4.78
C GLY A 62 12.29 -8.50 4.87
N GLY A 63 12.91 -9.14 5.87
CA GLY A 63 14.35 -9.12 6.13
C GLY A 63 15.27 -9.75 5.09
N HIS A 64 14.82 -10.00 3.85
CA HIS A 64 15.66 -10.21 2.65
C HIS A 64 14.76 -10.13 1.41
N GLY A 65 14.73 -9.01 0.71
CA GLY A 65 14.04 -8.92 -0.57
C GLY A 65 13.73 -7.50 -0.95
N GLU A 66 14.60 -6.96 -1.80
CA GLU A 66 14.38 -5.80 -2.65
C GLU A 66 12.92 -5.37 -2.80
N ARG A 67 12.71 -4.07 -2.55
CA ARG A 67 11.57 -3.28 -3.02
C ARG A 67 11.12 -3.75 -4.42
N PRO A 68 9.91 -4.30 -4.60
CA PRO A 68 9.45 -4.63 -5.94
C PRO A 68 9.37 -3.34 -6.78
N PRO A 69 9.90 -3.33 -8.02
CA PRO A 69 10.00 -2.14 -8.87
C PRO A 69 8.66 -1.56 -9.33
N MET A 70 7.52 -2.10 -8.90
CA MET A 70 6.20 -1.59 -9.30
C MET A 70 5.80 -0.27 -8.61
N ALA A 71 6.49 0.16 -7.55
CA ALA A 71 6.26 1.46 -6.95
C ALA A 71 6.83 2.63 -7.78
N GLN A 72 7.62 2.37 -8.82
CA GLN A 72 8.18 3.41 -9.70
C GLN A 72 7.38 3.60 -11.01
N LEU A 73 6.55 2.63 -11.39
CA LEU A 73 5.80 2.67 -12.65
C LEU A 73 4.62 3.65 -12.68
N LEU A 74 4.19 4.20 -11.53
CA LEU A 74 3.10 5.17 -11.48
C LEU A 74 3.58 6.63 -11.54
N ASP A 75 4.88 6.89 -11.35
CA ASP A 75 5.45 8.24 -11.43
C ASP A 75 5.91 8.58 -12.87
N GLU A 76 6.31 7.57 -13.65
CA GLU A 76 6.87 7.81 -15.00
C GLU A 76 5.81 8.14 -16.07
N THR A 77 4.55 7.77 -15.86
CA THR A 77 3.49 8.01 -16.88
C THR A 77 3.02 9.47 -16.96
N VAL A 78 3.56 10.38 -16.13
CA VAL A 78 3.16 11.80 -16.13
C VAL A 78 4.16 12.69 -16.91
N ALA A 79 5.33 12.18 -17.32
CA ALA A 79 6.44 13.03 -17.76
C ALA A 79 6.95 12.82 -19.20
N ASN A 80 6.18 12.24 -20.12
CA ASN A 80 6.61 12.19 -21.52
C ASN A 80 5.48 12.46 -22.52
N PRO A 81 5.21 13.72 -22.91
CA PRO A 81 4.53 13.99 -24.16
C PRO A 81 5.50 13.67 -25.31
N SER A 82 5.23 12.58 -26.03
CA SER A 82 5.96 12.15 -27.23
C SER A 82 6.15 13.29 -28.24
N PRO A 83 7.33 13.47 -28.83
CA PRO A 83 7.43 13.97 -30.20
C PRO A 83 7.39 12.77 -31.18
N LEU A 84 6.54 12.89 -32.19
CA LEU A 84 6.34 11.95 -33.29
C LEU A 84 7.64 11.75 -34.10
N PRO A 85 7.83 10.61 -34.79
CA PRO A 85 9.01 10.39 -35.63
C PRO A 85 8.95 11.29 -36.87
N GLU A 86 10.05 12.00 -37.15
CA GLU A 86 10.28 12.63 -38.46
C GLU A 86 10.81 11.56 -39.42
N GLU A 87 10.04 11.34 -40.49
CA GLU A 87 10.36 10.46 -41.60
C GLU A 87 11.17 11.26 -42.63
N GLU A 88 12.44 10.90 -42.85
CA GLU A 88 13.15 10.78 -44.16
C GLU A 88 14.66 10.51 -44.00
#